data_AF-A0A2V6L4J7-F1
#
_entry.id   AF-A0A2V6L4J7-F1
#
_cell.length_a   1.000
_cell.length_b   1.000
_cell.length_c   1.000
_cell.angle_alpha   90.00
_cell.angle_beta   90.00
_cell.angle_gamma   90.00
#
_symmetry.space_group_name_H-M   'P 1'
#
loop_
_entity.id
_entity.type
_entity.pdbx_description
1 polymer ?
#
loop_
_entity_poly.entity_id
_entity_poly.type
_entity_poly.pdbx_seq_one_letter_code
_entity_poly.pdbx_strand_id
1 'polypeptide(L)'
;DEEYKKHIGWGHSSLSSVVELALDANVKRLLLFHHDPSHDDDMIDRMLEQARELVRKSGKALVIEGAREGAEILLELRAQRQLR
;
A
#
# COMPACT_ATOMS: atom_id res chain seq x y z
N ASP A 1 9.96 7.79 1.37
CA ASP A 1 9.76 9.24 1.05
C ASP A 1 11.04 10.01 0.78
N GLU A 2 12.07 9.91 1.63
CA GLU A 2 13.35 10.60 1.35
C GLU A 2 13.98 10.17 0.02
N GLU A 3 13.85 8.90 -0.35
CA GLU A 3 14.25 8.42 -1.67
C GLU A 3 13.44 9.05 -2.81
N TYR A 4 12.12 9.17 -2.64
CA TYR A 4 11.25 9.78 -3.65
C TYR A 4 11.69 11.21 -3.98
N LYS A 5 12.14 11.99 -2.98
CA LYS A 5 12.65 13.35 -3.20
C LYS A 5 13.82 13.41 -4.20
N LYS A 6 14.61 12.34 -4.32
CA LYS A 6 15.74 12.24 -5.27
C LYS A 6 15.30 11.76 -6.67
N HIS A 7 14.07 11.28 -6.82
CA HIS A 7 13.54 10.66 -8.04
C HIS A 7 12.23 11.32 -8.51
N ILE A 8 11.97 12.57 -8.10
CA ILE A 8 10.81 13.34 -8.58
C ILE A 8 10.90 13.46 -10.11
N GLY A 9 9.78 13.17 -10.79
CA GLY A 9 9.66 13.23 -12.25
C GLY A 9 9.93 11.90 -12.98
N TRP A 10 10.30 10.84 -12.25
CA TRP A 10 10.52 9.51 -12.84
C TRP A 10 9.22 8.70 -13.05
N GLY A 11 8.07 9.24 -12.66
CA GLY A 11 6.77 8.57 -12.77
C GLY A 11 6.44 7.61 -11.62
N HIS A 12 7.26 7.54 -10.57
CA HIS A 12 6.99 6.78 -9.36
C HIS A 12 6.15 7.58 -8.36
N SER A 13 5.42 6.90 -7.48
CA SER A 13 4.75 7.52 -6.33
C SER A 13 5.59 7.36 -5.06
N SER A 14 5.49 8.32 -4.13
CA SER A 14 6.03 8.11 -2.78
C SER A 14 5.15 7.11 -2.03
N LEU A 15 5.73 6.47 -1.01
CA LEU A 15 5.02 5.54 -0.15
C LEU A 15 3.85 6.23 0.57
N SER A 16 4.10 7.41 1.14
CA SER A 16 3.06 8.16 1.85
C SER A 16 1.88 8.56 0.97
N SER A 17 2.14 9.03 -0.26
CA SER A 17 1.07 9.45 -1.16
C SER A 17 0.17 8.29 -1.57
N VAL A 18 0.72 7.08 -1.76
CA VAL A 18 -0.10 5.89 -2.06
C VAL A 18 -0.96 5.50 -0.87
N VAL A 19 -0.41 5.54 0.35
CA VAL A 19 -1.15 5.23 1.57
C VAL A 19 -2.27 6.24 1.81
N GLU A 20 -1.97 7.54 1.69
CA GLU A 20 -2.96 8.62 1.83
C GLU A 20 -4.09 8.50 0.83
N LEU A 21 -3.77 8.26 -0.45
CA LEU A 21 -4.76 8.04 -1.50
C LEU A 21 -5.69 6.85 -1.17
N ALA A 22 -5.13 5.73 -0.71
CA ALA A 22 -5.91 4.55 -0.34
C ALA A 22 -6.83 4.81 0.86
N LEU A 23 -6.35 5.56 1.86
CA LEU A 23 -7.12 5.97 3.03
C LEU A 23 -8.26 6.92 2.67
N ASP A 24 -8.04 7.83 1.72
CA ASP A 24 -9.05 8.79 1.27
C ASP A 24 -10.12 8.12 0.40
N ALA A 25 -9.72 7.15 -0.42
CA ALA A 25 -10.62 6.33 -1.21
C ALA A 25 -11.36 5.25 -0.39
N ASN A 26 -11.13 5.15 0.93
CA ASN A 26 -11.68 4.10 1.81
C ASN A 26 -11.42 2.69 1.27
N VAL A 27 -10.23 2.46 0.72
CA VAL A 27 -9.78 1.14 0.26
C VAL A 27 -9.72 0.19 1.46
N LYS A 28 -10.12 -1.07 1.24
CA LYS A 28 -10.08 -2.09 2.30
C LYS A 28 -8.71 -2.75 2.42
N ARG A 29 -8.06 -2.99 1.28
CA ARG A 29 -6.78 -3.67 1.16
C ARG A 29 -5.94 -3.02 0.06
N LEU A 30 -4.75 -2.57 0.41
CA LEU A 30 -3.75 -1.99 -0.50
C LEU A 30 -2.58 -2.96 -0.61
N LEU A 31 -2.22 -3.31 -1.83
CA LEU A 31 -0.97 -4.01 -2.12
C LEU A 31 0.06 -3.08 -2.73
N LEU A 32 1.24 -3.04 -2.14
CA LEU A 32 2.39 -2.34 -2.68
C LEU A 32 3.17 -3.26 -3.63
N PHE A 33 3.49 -2.76 -4.81
CA PHE A 33 4.25 -3.49 -5.84
C PHE A 33 5.11 -2.50 -6.64
N HIS A 34 5.98 -3.02 -7.51
CA HIS A 34 6.86 -2.22 -8.37
C HIS A 34 7.85 -1.33 -7.58
N HIS A 35 8.46 -1.92 -6.56
CA HIS A 35 9.59 -1.31 -5.86
C HIS A 35 10.78 -1.12 -6.83
N ASP A 36 11.74 -0.27 -6.45
CA ASP A 36 12.93 -0.05 -7.26
C ASP A 36 13.76 -1.36 -7.33
N PRO A 37 14.26 -1.80 -8.50
CA PRO A 37 15.04 -3.04 -8.60
C PRO A 37 16.30 -3.10 -7.74
N SER A 38 16.78 -1.96 -7.22
CA SER A 38 17.90 -1.89 -6.28
C SER A 38 17.51 -2.15 -4.82
N HIS A 39 16.21 -2.24 -4.51
CA HIS A 39 15.74 -2.55 -3.16
C HIS A 39 15.90 -4.04 -2.86
N ASP A 40 16.51 -4.34 -1.72
CA ASP A 40 16.54 -5.69 -1.16
C ASP A 40 15.30 -5.97 -0.28
N ASP A 41 15.16 -7.22 0.18
CA ASP A 41 14.03 -7.67 1.00
C ASP A 41 13.90 -6.84 2.29
N ASP A 42 15.02 -6.52 2.95
CA ASP A 42 15.03 -5.72 4.19
C ASP A 42 14.54 -4.28 3.95
N MET A 43 14.87 -3.69 2.79
CA MET A 43 14.36 -2.39 2.39
C MET A 43 12.84 -2.44 2.18
N ILE A 44 12.35 -3.45 1.48
CA ILE A 44 10.92 -3.64 1.22
C ILE A 44 10.16 -3.84 2.53
N ASP A 45 10.69 -4.63 3.46
CA ASP A 45 10.08 -4.85 4.78
C ASP A 45 10.02 -3.55 5.59
N ARG A 46 11.09 -2.73 5.57
CA ARG A 46 11.08 -1.41 6.21
C ARG A 46 10.03 -0.48 5.59
N MET A 47 9.86 -0.49 4.27
CA MET A 47 8.82 0.29 3.60
C MET A 47 7.42 -0.17 4.02
N LEU A 48 7.19 -1.49 4.13
CA LEU A 48 5.91 -2.03 4.59
C LEU A 48 5.59 -1.62 6.02
N GLU A 49 6.57 -1.67 6.93
CA GLU A 49 6.38 -1.21 8.31
C GLU A 49 6.09 0.30 8.38
N GLN A 50 6.76 1.11 7.57
CA GLN A 50 6.46 2.54 7.45
C GLN A 50 5.03 2.78 6.94
N ALA A 51 4.56 2.01 5.96
CA ALA A 51 3.21 2.14 5.44
C ALA A 51 2.15 1.76 6.50
N ARG A 52 2.38 0.68 7.23
CA ARG A 52 1.53 0.24 8.35
C ARG A 52 1.47 1.30 9.45
N GLU A 53 2.59 1.95 9.73
CA GLU A 53 2.65 3.05 10.70
C GLU A 53 1.79 4.25 10.28
N LEU A 54 1.82 4.62 9.00
CA LEU A 54 0.99 5.69 8.46
C LEU A 54 -0.50 5.39 8.61
N VAL A 55 -0.92 4.14 8.34
CA VAL A 55 -2.29 3.70 8.57
C VAL A 55 -2.65 3.80 10.06
N ARG A 56 -1.80 3.30 10.95
CA ARG A 56 -2.04 3.36 12.40
C ARG A 56 -2.25 4.80 12.88
N LYS A 57 -1.42 5.73 12.40
CA LYS A 57 -1.54 7.17 12.71
C LYS A 57 -2.82 7.81 12.17
N SER A 58 -3.34 7.32 11.04
CA SER A 58 -4.58 7.83 10.46
C SER A 58 -5.84 7.48 11.25
N GLY A 59 -5.79 6.44 12.08
CA GLY A 59 -6.96 5.91 12.81
C GLY A 59 -8.00 5.20 11.94
N LYS A 60 -7.79 5.10 10.61
CA LYS A 60 -8.67 4.36 9.70
C LYS A 60 -8.23 2.90 9.56
N ALA A 61 -9.15 2.04 9.13
CA ALA A 61 -8.87 0.65 8.82
C ALA A 61 -8.46 0.49 7.34
N LEU A 62 -7.19 0.14 7.11
CA LEU A 62 -6.66 -0.24 5.80
C LEU A 62 -5.67 -1.40 5.99
N VAL A 63 -5.89 -2.51 5.30
CA VAL A 63 -4.91 -3.62 5.28
C VAL A 63 -3.83 -3.27 4.26
N ILE A 64 -2.56 -3.30 4.67
CA ILE A 64 -1.41 -3.06 3.79
C ILE A 64 -0.47 -4.27 3.77
N GLU A 65 -0.16 -4.74 2.56
CA GLU A 65 0.77 -5.83 2.29
C GLU A 65 1.64 -5.52 1.06
N GLY A 66 2.79 -6.19 0.96
CA GLY A 66 3.60 -6.19 -0.26
C GLY A 66 3.14 -7.34 -1.16
N ALA A 67 2.92 -7.05 -2.45
CA ALA A 67 2.68 -8.08 -3.44
C ALA A 67 3.92 -8.98 -3.57
N ARG A 68 3.69 -10.27 -3.83
CA ARG A 68 4.75 -11.27 -3.99
C ARG A 68 4.50 -12.06 -5.27
N GLU A 69 5.56 -12.46 -5.94
CA GLU A 69 5.45 -13.30 -7.13
C GLU A 69 4.71 -14.60 -6.81
N GLY A 70 3.82 -15.02 -7.71
CA GLY A 70 2.99 -16.20 -7.51
C GLY A 70 1.86 -16.06 -6.48
N ALA A 71 1.69 -14.90 -5.84
CA ALA A 71 0.57 -14.68 -4.93
C ALA A 71 -0.73 -14.46 -5.70
N GLU A 72 -1.80 -15.15 -5.28
CA GLU A 72 -3.15 -15.00 -5.82
C GLU A 72 -4.07 -14.33 -4.78
N ILE A 73 -4.95 -13.45 -5.25
CA ILE A 73 -5.96 -12.81 -4.40
C ILE A 73 -7.35 -13.06 -4.96
N LEU A 74 -8.14 -13.80 -4.19
CA LEU A 74 -9.55 -13.97 -4.46
C LEU A 74 -10.31 -12.70 -4.01
N LEU A 75 -11.02 -12.09 -4.95
CA LEU A 75 -11.93 -10.99 -4.66
C LEU A 75 -13.32 -11.56 -4.39
N GLU A 76 -13.67 -11.70 -3.12
CA GLU A 76 -15.01 -12.10 -2.74
C GLU A 76 -16.01 -10.96 -3.03
N LEU A 77 -17.08 -11.31 -3.74
CA LEU A 77 -18.24 -10.43 -3.83
C LEU A 77 -18.89 -10.38 -2.46
N ARG A 78 -18.89 -9.20 -1.83
CA ARG A 78 -19.77 -8.99 -0.67
C ARG A 78 -21.20 -9.05 -1.19
N ALA A 79 -21.94 -10.10 -0.81
CA ALA A 79 -23.39 -10.12 -0.99
C ALA A 79 -23.93 -8.81 -0.41
N GLN A 80 -24.59 -8.01 -1.27
CA GLN A 80 -25.22 -6.78 -0.83
C GLN A 80 -26.12 -7.13 0.36
N ARG A 81 -25.92 -6.42 1.48
CA ARG A 81 -26.82 -6.46 2.63
C ARG A 81 -28.25 -6.45 2.10
N GLN A 82 -28.98 -7.55 2.30
CA GLN A 82 -30.43 -7.54 2.20
C GLN A 82 -30.91 -6.39 3.08
N LEU A 83 -31.40 -5.34 2.42
CA LEU A 83 -32.16 -4.27 3.04
C LEU A 83 -33.31 -4.93 3.80
N ARG A 84 -33.28 -4.83 5.13
CA ARG A 84 -34.47 -4.92 5.97
C ARG A 84 -34.95 -3.51 6.25
#